data_AF-A0A848VI60-F1
#
_entry.id   AF-A0A848VI60-F1
#
_cell.length_a   1.000
_cell.length_b   1.000
_cell.length_c   1.000
_cell.angle_alpha   90.00
_cell.angle_beta   90.00
_cell.angle_gamma   90.00
#
_symmetry.space_group_name_H-M   'P 1'
#
loop_
_entity.id
_entity.type
_entity.pdbx_description
1 polymer ?
#
loop_
_entity_poly.entity_id
_entity_poly.type
_entity_poly.pdbx_seq_one_letter_code
_entity_poly.pdbx_strand_id
1 'polypeptide(L)'
;MQSVDTSADRPIPSVNEQIAADHHAINAERSSLALLLRPEGLEDKDFEAWKLAALRRLRRFQATLLMHFDLEEVTAFKESVMAHAPHYASRLTQLEEEHLKIASDLDHVITLLKRTGGTEDPLIERLHLRLTGVLELLENHEEAERELFQSALYQDLGEGD
;
A
#
# COMPACT_ATOMS: atom_id res chain seq x y z
N MET A 1 -37.70 -31.52 3.35
CA MET A 1 -37.37 -30.13 2.97
C MET A 1 -35.91 -29.90 3.34
N GLN A 2 -35.01 -30.03 2.38
CA GLN A 2 -33.61 -29.62 2.52
C GLN A 2 -33.46 -28.36 1.68
N SER A 3 -33.10 -27.25 2.33
CA SER A 3 -32.74 -26.01 1.67
C SER A 3 -31.39 -26.22 0.98
N VAL A 4 -31.40 -26.10 -0.35
CA VAL A 4 -30.18 -26.05 -1.15
C VAL A 4 -29.56 -24.68 -0.90
N ASP A 5 -28.40 -24.69 -0.27
CA ASP A 5 -27.57 -23.50 -0.07
C ASP A 5 -27.02 -23.06 -1.43
N THR A 6 -27.71 -22.11 -2.07
CA THR A 6 -27.20 -21.39 -3.23
C THR A 6 -26.16 -20.37 -2.76
N SER A 7 -25.01 -20.86 -2.32
CA SER A 7 -23.80 -20.04 -2.21
C SER A 7 -23.43 -19.62 -3.63
N ALA A 8 -23.88 -18.42 -3.96
CA ALA A 8 -23.76 -17.78 -5.26
C ALA A 8 -22.34 -17.88 -5.83
N ASP A 9 -22.29 -18.32 -7.08
CA ASP A 9 -21.18 -18.23 -8.02
C ASP A 9 -20.82 -16.74 -8.20
N ARG A 10 -20.00 -16.19 -7.30
CA ARG A 10 -19.48 -14.84 -7.45
C ARG A 10 -18.36 -14.92 -8.50
N PRO A 11 -18.45 -14.14 -9.60
CA PRO A 11 -17.38 -14.11 -10.57
C PRO A 11 -16.08 -13.70 -9.87
N ILE A 12 -15.01 -14.44 -10.17
CA ILE A 12 -13.66 -14.09 -9.71
C ILE A 12 -13.33 -12.74 -10.35
N PRO A 13 -12.99 -11.70 -9.57
CA PRO A 13 -12.63 -10.41 -10.13
C PRO A 13 -11.43 -10.57 -11.06
N SER A 14 -11.44 -9.81 -12.15
CA SER A 14 -10.27 -9.69 -13.00
C SER A 14 -9.10 -9.11 -12.19
N VAL A 15 -7.87 -9.39 -12.62
CA VAL A 15 -6.67 -8.85 -11.96
C VAL A 15 -6.72 -7.31 -11.86
N ASN A 16 -7.20 -6.63 -12.90
CA ASN A 16 -7.32 -5.18 -12.89
C ASN A 16 -8.36 -4.67 -11.87
N GLU A 17 -9.47 -5.40 -11.68
CA GLU A 17 -10.45 -5.09 -10.64
C GLU A 17 -9.87 -5.32 -9.24
N GLN A 18 -9.02 -6.35 -9.07
CA GLN A 18 -8.33 -6.61 -7.81
C GLN A 18 -7.33 -5.50 -7.49
N ILE A 19 -6.48 -5.10 -8.44
CA ILE A 19 -5.52 -3.98 -8.29
C ILE A 19 -6.26 -2.69 -7.91
N ALA A 20 -7.35 -2.36 -8.61
CA ALA A 20 -8.14 -1.16 -8.30
C ALA A 20 -8.79 -1.22 -6.90
N ALA A 21 -9.27 -2.38 -6.48
CA ALA A 21 -9.81 -2.58 -5.14
C ALA A 21 -8.72 -2.46 -4.06
N ASP A 22 -7.52 -2.97 -4.34
CA ASP A 22 -6.36 -2.88 -3.45
C ASP A 22 -5.90 -1.43 -3.30
N HIS A 23 -5.76 -0.64 -4.39
CA HIS A 23 -5.46 0.81 -4.32
C HIS A 23 -6.47 1.55 -3.44
N HIS A 24 -7.77 1.26 -3.57
CA HIS A 24 -8.78 1.86 -2.71
C HIS A 24 -8.60 1.48 -1.23
N ALA A 25 -8.34 0.20 -0.93
CA ALA A 25 -8.12 -0.28 0.42
C ALA A 25 -6.84 0.29 1.05
N ILE A 26 -5.75 0.36 0.28
CA ILE A 26 -4.47 0.95 0.67
C ILE A 26 -4.65 2.42 1.01
N ASN A 27 -5.35 3.18 0.17
CA ASN A 27 -5.61 4.60 0.40
C ASN A 27 -6.47 4.88 1.64
N ALA A 28 -7.48 4.03 1.89
CA ALA A 28 -8.29 4.11 3.10
C ALA A 28 -7.46 3.83 4.36
N GLU A 29 -6.61 2.80 4.35
CA GLU A 29 -5.78 2.44 5.48
C GLU A 29 -4.67 3.47 5.73
N ARG A 30 -4.04 4.00 4.67
CA ARG A 30 -3.04 5.09 4.71
C ARG A 30 -3.51 6.28 5.53
N SER A 31 -4.71 6.78 5.21
CA SER A 31 -5.33 7.92 5.90
C SER A 31 -5.52 7.64 7.39
N SER A 32 -5.87 6.41 7.74
CA SER A 32 -6.05 6.04 9.14
C SER A 32 -4.75 5.73 9.88
N LEU A 33 -3.68 5.31 9.20
CA LEU A 33 -2.36 5.08 9.81
C LEU A 33 -1.69 6.39 10.22
N ALA A 34 -1.89 7.46 9.46
CA ALA A 34 -1.39 8.80 9.81
C ALA A 34 -1.94 9.30 11.17
N LEU A 35 -3.16 8.89 11.52
CA LEU A 35 -3.79 9.22 12.81
C LEU A 35 -3.37 8.28 13.94
N LEU A 36 -2.98 7.04 13.63
CA LEU A 36 -2.66 6.01 14.62
C LEU A 36 -1.45 6.38 15.48
N LEU A 37 -0.46 7.06 14.89
CA LEU A 37 0.82 7.34 15.54
C LEU A 37 0.89 8.67 16.29
N ARG A 38 -0.26 9.31 16.50
CA ARG A 38 -0.37 10.51 17.32
C ARG A 38 -0.64 10.10 18.77
N PRO A 39 0.34 10.20 19.70
CA PRO A 39 0.13 9.86 21.10
C PRO A 39 -0.67 10.94 21.85
N GLU A 40 -1.21 11.95 21.17
CA GLU A 40 -1.95 13.03 21.84
C GLU A 40 -3.12 12.46 22.66
N GLY A 41 -3.08 12.70 23.97
CA GLY A 41 -4.09 12.19 24.91
C GLY A 41 -3.91 10.72 25.30
N LEU A 42 -2.83 10.05 24.88
CA LEU A 42 -2.46 8.72 25.36
C LEU A 42 -1.82 8.85 26.75
N GLU A 43 -2.39 8.18 27.74
CA GLU A 43 -1.76 8.05 29.06
C GLU A 43 -0.70 6.94 29.03
N ASP A 44 0.37 7.08 29.81
CA ASP A 44 1.44 6.07 29.88
C ASP A 44 0.95 4.67 30.25
N LYS A 45 -0.10 4.57 31.08
CA LYS A 45 -0.70 3.29 31.47
C LYS A 45 -1.31 2.53 30.28
N ASP A 46 -1.70 3.25 29.24
CA ASP A 46 -2.34 2.73 28.03
C ASP A 46 -1.33 2.55 26.86
N PHE A 47 -0.08 2.99 27.06
CA PHE A 47 0.95 3.00 26.03
C PHE A 47 1.24 1.63 25.43
N GLU A 48 1.43 0.60 26.25
CA GLU A 48 1.74 -0.75 25.77
C GLU A 48 0.59 -1.37 24.97
N ALA A 49 -0.65 -1.10 25.38
CA ALA A 49 -1.84 -1.55 24.65
C ALA A 49 -1.96 -0.85 23.28
N TRP A 50 -1.74 0.47 23.26
CA TRP A 50 -1.67 1.25 22.03
C TRP A 50 -0.55 0.75 21.10
N LYS A 51 0.66 0.57 21.62
CA LYS A 51 1.83 0.09 20.87
C LYS A 51 1.58 -1.26 20.23
N LEU A 52 0.97 -2.20 20.96
CA LEU A 52 0.61 -3.51 20.43
C LEU A 52 -0.44 -3.41 19.32
N ALA A 53 -1.47 -2.55 19.49
CA ALA A 53 -2.48 -2.32 18.47
C ALA A 53 -1.86 -1.70 17.20
N ALA A 54 -0.99 -0.70 17.37
CA ALA A 54 -0.27 -0.06 16.28
C ALA A 54 0.64 -1.02 15.52
N LEU A 55 1.41 -1.86 16.23
CA LEU A 55 2.25 -2.90 15.60
C LEU A 55 1.44 -3.90 14.79
N ARG A 56 0.29 -4.36 15.30
CA ARG A 56 -0.59 -5.28 14.56
C ARG A 56 -1.12 -4.64 13.28
N ARG A 57 -1.48 -3.36 13.35
CA ARG A 57 -2.03 -2.62 12.22
C ARG A 57 -0.98 -2.38 11.14
N LEU A 58 0.21 -1.90 11.50
CA LEU A 58 1.33 -1.69 10.58
C LEU A 58 1.74 -3.00 9.89
N ARG A 59 1.77 -4.13 10.62
CA ARG A 59 2.08 -5.44 10.00
C ARG A 59 1.02 -5.91 9.02
N ARG A 60 -0.26 -5.67 9.30
CA ARG A 60 -1.33 -5.99 8.33
C ARG A 60 -1.18 -5.15 7.08
N PHE A 61 -0.97 -3.84 7.24
CA PHE A 61 -0.74 -2.94 6.12
C PHE A 61 0.48 -3.34 5.29
N GLN A 62 1.60 -3.68 5.94
CA GLN A 62 2.79 -4.20 5.27
C GLN A 62 2.49 -5.46 4.46
N ALA A 63 1.75 -6.42 5.03
CA ALA A 63 1.38 -7.64 4.32
C ALA A 63 0.49 -7.35 3.10
N THR A 64 -0.48 -6.43 3.24
CA THR A 64 -1.34 -5.99 2.12
C THR A 64 -0.51 -5.34 1.01
N LEU A 65 0.42 -4.44 1.33
CA LEU A 65 1.29 -3.81 0.35
C LEU A 65 2.16 -4.82 -0.39
N LEU A 66 2.80 -5.75 0.32
CA LEU A 66 3.64 -6.76 -0.31
C LEU A 66 2.85 -7.66 -1.27
N MET A 67 1.64 -8.08 -0.87
CA MET A 67 0.77 -8.85 -1.75
C MET A 67 0.33 -8.05 -2.98
N HIS A 68 0.12 -6.75 -2.83
CA HIS A 68 -0.25 -5.86 -3.91
C HIS A 68 0.91 -5.66 -4.91
N PHE A 69 2.12 -5.39 -4.41
CA PHE A 69 3.33 -5.27 -5.23
C PHE A 69 3.63 -6.59 -5.96
N ASP A 70 3.50 -7.74 -5.29
CA ASP A 70 3.64 -9.05 -5.93
C ASP A 70 2.62 -9.22 -7.07
N LEU A 71 1.39 -8.74 -6.89
CA LEU A 71 0.36 -8.77 -7.91
C LEU A 71 0.74 -7.88 -9.10
N GLU A 72 1.19 -6.65 -8.88
CA GLU A 72 1.58 -5.73 -9.97
C GLU A 72 2.79 -6.25 -10.77
N GLU A 73 3.76 -6.85 -10.09
CA GLU A 73 4.99 -7.37 -10.70
C GLU A 73 4.77 -8.68 -11.48
N VAL A 74 3.88 -9.55 -11.01
CA VAL A 74 3.64 -10.87 -11.62
C VAL A 74 2.56 -10.82 -12.71
N THR A 75 1.75 -9.77 -12.75
CA THR A 75 0.57 -9.74 -13.62
C THR A 75 0.78 -9.06 -14.97
N ALA A 76 -0.25 -9.19 -15.79
CA ALA A 76 -0.40 -8.53 -17.08
C ALA A 76 -0.31 -7.00 -17.02
N PHE A 77 -0.27 -6.34 -15.85
CA PHE A 77 -0.08 -4.89 -15.77
C PHE A 77 1.24 -4.47 -16.43
N LYS A 78 2.37 -5.02 -15.96
CA LYS A 78 3.70 -4.73 -16.53
C LYS A 78 3.79 -5.15 -17.98
N GLU A 79 3.30 -6.35 -18.31
CA GLU A 79 3.31 -6.86 -19.68
C GLU A 79 2.46 -5.98 -20.63
N SER A 80 1.30 -5.52 -20.16
CA SER A 80 0.40 -4.64 -20.91
C SER A 80 1.01 -3.26 -21.15
N VAL A 81 1.60 -2.64 -20.12
CA VAL A 81 2.28 -1.34 -20.29
C VAL A 81 3.46 -1.49 -21.25
N MET A 82 4.26 -2.55 -21.13
CA MET A 82 5.40 -2.78 -22.03
C MET A 82 4.98 -3.11 -23.47
N ALA A 83 3.84 -3.76 -23.68
CA ALA A 83 3.32 -4.07 -25.01
C ALA A 83 2.85 -2.83 -25.78
N HIS A 84 2.16 -1.90 -25.10
CA HIS A 84 1.57 -0.72 -25.74
C HIS A 84 2.46 0.52 -25.64
N ALA A 85 3.31 0.62 -24.60
CA ALA A 85 4.08 1.80 -24.29
C ALA A 85 5.51 1.48 -23.78
N PRO A 86 6.36 0.82 -24.58
CA PRO A 86 7.69 0.33 -24.16
C PRO A 86 8.67 1.43 -23.73
N HIS A 87 8.41 2.69 -24.11
CA HIS A 87 9.20 3.84 -23.68
C HIS A 87 9.08 4.14 -22.17
N TYR A 88 8.10 3.56 -21.47
CA TYR A 88 7.98 3.66 -20.01
C TYR A 88 8.78 2.61 -19.24
N ALA A 89 9.56 1.75 -19.91
CA ALA A 89 10.35 0.69 -19.25
C ALA A 89 11.18 1.17 -18.06
N SER A 90 11.87 2.32 -18.21
CA SER A 90 12.67 2.88 -17.10
C SER A 90 11.83 3.34 -15.92
N ARG A 91 10.61 3.85 -16.18
CA ARG A 91 9.70 4.28 -15.12
C ARG A 91 9.14 3.06 -14.38
N LEU A 92 8.81 1.97 -15.09
CA LEU A 92 8.38 0.72 -14.46
C LEU A 92 9.48 0.16 -13.54
N THR A 93 10.74 0.13 -13.98
CA THR A 93 11.86 -0.27 -13.11
C THR A 93 11.98 0.63 -11.88
N GLN A 94 11.76 1.93 -12.03
CA GLN A 94 11.78 2.85 -10.89
C GLN A 94 10.64 2.56 -9.90
N LEU A 95 9.44 2.23 -10.39
CA LEU A 95 8.31 1.85 -9.53
C LEU A 95 8.61 0.58 -8.73
N GLU A 96 9.23 -0.44 -9.35
CA GLU A 96 9.68 -1.65 -8.66
C GLU A 96 10.72 -1.35 -7.56
N GLU A 97 11.65 -0.42 -7.83
CA GLU A 97 12.60 0.05 -6.81
C GLU A 97 11.89 0.80 -5.66
N GLU A 98 10.83 1.55 -5.98
CA GLU A 98 9.98 2.22 -4.99
C GLU A 98 9.24 1.20 -4.10
N HIS A 99 8.76 0.06 -4.63
CA HIS A 99 8.17 -1.02 -3.81
C HIS A 99 9.13 -1.50 -2.71
N LEU A 100 10.36 -1.83 -3.10
CA LEU A 100 11.40 -2.30 -2.18
C LEU A 100 11.70 -1.25 -1.11
N LYS A 101 11.75 0.02 -1.52
CA LYS A 101 11.97 1.14 -0.61
C LYS A 101 10.83 1.31 0.38
N ILE A 102 9.57 1.31 -0.06
CA ILE A 102 8.38 1.43 0.79
C ILE A 102 8.35 0.29 1.80
N ALA A 103 8.56 -0.95 1.35
CA ALA A 103 8.59 -2.12 2.22
C ALA A 103 9.69 -2.03 3.29
N SER A 104 10.90 -1.60 2.90
CA SER A 104 12.02 -1.43 3.82
C SER A 104 11.78 -0.31 4.84
N ASP A 105 11.27 0.84 4.40
CA ASP A 105 11.01 1.95 5.31
C ASP A 105 9.87 1.64 6.29
N LEU A 106 8.86 0.87 5.87
CA LEU A 106 7.80 0.40 6.75
C LEU A 106 8.31 -0.61 7.80
N ASP A 107 9.24 -1.51 7.44
CA ASP A 107 9.89 -2.38 8.41
C ASP A 107 10.71 -1.59 9.44
N HIS A 108 11.41 -0.53 9.00
CA HIS A 108 12.09 0.39 9.91
C HIS A 108 11.13 1.09 10.88
N VAL A 109 9.96 1.56 10.41
CA VAL A 109 8.91 2.13 11.27
C VAL A 109 8.47 1.09 12.32
N ILE A 110 8.17 -0.14 11.92
CA ILE A 110 7.78 -1.22 12.83
C ILE A 110 8.88 -1.50 13.86
N THR A 111 10.14 -1.51 13.43
CA THR A 111 11.30 -1.74 14.31
C THR A 111 11.52 -0.59 15.29
N LEU A 112 11.34 0.67 14.86
CA LEU A 112 11.39 1.83 15.74
C LEU A 112 10.27 1.78 16.79
N LEU A 113 9.04 1.47 16.38
CA LEU A 113 7.90 1.36 17.31
C LEU A 113 8.12 0.27 18.36
N LYS A 114 8.78 -0.86 18.03
CA LYS A 114 9.11 -1.88 19.04
C LYS A 114 10.04 -1.34 20.13
N ARG A 115 10.91 -0.39 19.80
CA ARG A 115 11.96 0.15 20.68
C ARG A 115 11.49 1.29 21.57
N THR A 116 10.32 1.87 21.31
CA THR A 116 9.78 2.97 22.12
C THR A 116 9.41 2.48 23.52
N GLY A 117 9.71 3.26 24.55
CA GLY A 117 9.50 2.90 25.96
C GLY A 117 8.36 3.64 26.67
N GLY A 118 7.77 4.66 26.04
CA GLY A 118 6.69 5.46 26.63
C GLY A 118 6.23 6.58 25.71
N THR A 119 5.24 7.35 26.16
CA THR A 119 4.63 8.43 25.37
C THR A 119 5.59 9.60 25.11
N GLU A 120 6.52 9.85 26.03
CA GLU A 120 7.55 10.90 25.95
C GLU A 120 8.86 10.43 25.27
N ASP A 121 8.91 9.21 24.74
CA ASP A 121 10.13 8.69 24.11
C ASP A 121 10.48 9.53 22.86
N PRO A 122 11.70 10.09 22.74
CA PRO A 122 12.13 10.85 21.57
C PRO A 122 12.04 10.08 20.24
N LEU A 123 11.96 8.74 20.29
CA LEU A 123 11.72 7.90 19.13
C LEU A 123 10.31 8.06 18.56
N ILE A 124 9.33 8.54 19.31
CA ILE A 124 7.96 8.74 18.84
C ILE A 124 7.89 9.81 17.74
N GLU A 125 8.57 10.94 17.91
CA GLU A 125 8.64 11.98 16.87
C GLU A 125 9.32 11.45 15.60
N ARG A 126 10.41 10.69 15.77
CA ARG A 126 11.12 10.06 14.64
C ARG A 126 10.25 9.04 13.94
N LEU A 127 9.46 8.28 14.69
CA LEU A 127 8.53 7.30 14.18
C LEU A 127 7.43 7.99 13.35
N HIS A 128 6.87 9.10 13.84
CA HIS A 128 5.87 9.89 13.13
C HIS A 128 6.43 10.42 11.80
N LEU A 129 7.58 11.10 11.85
CA LEU A 129 8.25 11.61 10.63
C LEU A 129 8.54 10.51 9.61
N ARG A 130 9.02 9.35 10.07
CA ARG A 130 9.29 8.19 9.22
C ARG A 130 8.01 7.63 8.60
N LEU A 131 6.95 7.43 9.39
CA LEU A 131 5.69 6.93 8.85
C LEU A 131 5.12 7.91 7.83
N THR A 132 5.08 9.21 8.13
CA THR A 132 4.60 10.23 7.20
C THR A 132 5.36 10.16 5.87
N GLY A 133 6.70 10.08 5.91
CA GLY A 133 7.49 9.93 4.69
C GLY A 133 7.20 8.65 3.89
N VAL A 134 6.89 7.53 4.56
CA VAL A 134 6.43 6.30 3.88
C VAL A 134 5.08 6.50 3.22
N LEU A 135 4.13 7.15 3.89
CA LEU A 135 2.78 7.36 3.38
C LEU A 135 2.77 8.38 2.21
N GLU A 136 3.64 9.39 2.25
CA GLU A 136 3.85 10.34 1.14
C GLU A 136 4.50 9.65 -0.07
N LEU A 137 5.52 8.81 0.16
CA LEU A 137 6.15 8.05 -0.92
C LEU A 137 5.14 7.11 -1.60
N LEU A 138 4.34 6.41 -0.81
CA LEU A 138 3.28 5.53 -1.32
C LEU A 138 2.22 6.30 -2.11
N GLU A 139 1.81 7.49 -1.67
CA GLU A 139 0.86 8.31 -2.42
C GLU A 139 1.40 8.73 -3.79
N ASN A 140 2.64 9.22 -3.84
CA ASN A 140 3.28 9.60 -5.10
C ASN A 140 3.48 8.41 -6.03
N HIS A 141 3.75 7.24 -5.47
CA HIS A 141 3.88 5.99 -6.20
C HIS A 141 2.56 5.62 -6.89
N GLU A 142 1.46 5.57 -6.14
CA GLU A 142 0.12 5.25 -6.65
C GLU A 142 -0.40 6.27 -7.69
N GLU A 143 -0.03 7.54 -7.56
CA GLU A 143 -0.32 8.56 -8.57
C GLU A 143 0.42 8.24 -9.87
N ALA A 144 1.70 7.90 -9.80
CA ALA A 144 2.50 7.60 -10.98
C ALA A 144 2.08 6.31 -11.69
N GLU A 145 1.68 5.27 -10.95
CA GLU A 145 1.12 4.05 -11.56
C GLU A 145 -0.16 4.32 -12.32
N ARG A 146 -1.03 5.16 -11.76
CA ARG A 146 -2.27 5.59 -12.39
C ARG A 146 -2.02 6.39 -13.65
N GLU A 147 -1.06 7.31 -13.63
CA GLU A 147 -0.64 8.08 -14.80
C GLU A 147 -0.12 7.17 -15.92
N LEU A 148 0.71 6.17 -15.57
CA LEU A 148 1.19 5.18 -16.54
C LEU A 148 0.06 4.35 -17.13
N PHE A 149 -0.84 3.85 -16.28
CA PHE A 149 -1.95 3.02 -16.71
C PHE A 149 -2.87 3.80 -17.67
N GLN A 150 -3.22 5.03 -17.32
CA GLN A 150 -4.02 5.91 -18.18
C GLN A 150 -3.31 6.18 -19.51
N SER A 151 -2.00 6.49 -19.47
CA SER A 151 -1.21 6.78 -20.66
C SER A 151 -1.14 5.58 -21.61
N ALA A 152 -0.96 4.37 -21.07
CA ALA A 152 -0.95 3.14 -21.86
C ALA A 152 -2.31 2.85 -22.53
N LEU A 153 -3.43 3.06 -21.81
CA LEU A 153 -4.78 2.89 -22.36
C LEU A 153 -5.10 3.91 -23.46
N TYR A 154 -4.69 5.17 -23.31
CA TYR A 154 -4.93 6.19 -24.32
C TYR A 154 -4.15 5.94 -25.61
N GLN A 155 -2.95 5.34 -25.53
CA GLN A 155 -2.17 4.97 -26.71
C GLN A 155 -2.81 3.81 -27.47
N ASP A 156 -3.31 2.79 -26.77
CA ASP A 156 -4.02 1.65 -27.38
C ASP A 156 -5.28 2.09 -28.15
N LEU A 157 -6.02 3.06 -27.62
CA LEU A 157 -7.22 3.61 -28.26
C LEU A 157 -6.92 4.62 -29.39
N GLY A 158 -5.71 5.17 -29.44
CA GLY A 158 -5.30 6.24 -30.36
C GLY A 158 -4.77 5.76 -31.72
N GLU A 159 -4.45 4.47 -31.88
CA GLU A 159 -3.96 3.90 -33.15
C GLU A 159 -5.09 3.55 -34.15
N GLY A 160 -6.32 3.98 -33.88
CA GLY A 160 -7.53 3.63 -34.65
C GLY A 160 -8.04 4.66 -35.66
N ASP A 161 -7.18 5.47 -36.30
CA ASP A 161 -7.57 6.42 -37.37
C ASP A 161 -6.87 6.11 -38.72
#